data_AF-A0A960FXC4-F1
#
_entry.id   AF-A0A960FXC4-F1
#
_cell.length_a   1.000
_cell.length_b   1.000
_cell.length_c   1.000
_cell.angle_alpha   90.00
_cell.angle_beta   90.00
_cell.angle_gamma   90.00
#
_symmetry.space_group_name_H-M   'P 1'
#
loop_
_entity.id
_entity.type
_entity.pdbx_description
1 polymer ?
#
loop_
_entity_poly.entity_id
_entity_poly.type
_entity_poly.pdbx_seq_one_letter_code
_entity_poly.pdbx_strand_id
1 'polypeptide(L)'
;WWLTPGFIYLLIPVLDAVLGTDTANPPEELVAALEADHYYRWLTYLYLPLQYISFLVGAWLFVDGAGSWVTKLAIAVSVGGVGGIGIANAHELGHKKEKVERRLSKFVLAQTAYGHFYVEHNRGHHNRVATPEDPASSRMGESFWAFLPRTVFGSLRSAWELEAKRLRAHGQRVFSWRNDVLNSWAITVVL
;
A
#
# COMPACT_ATOMS: atom_id res chain seq x y z
N TRP A 1 -6.58 20.05 8.53
CA TRP A 1 -5.40 19.42 7.91
C TRP A 1 -4.44 18.88 8.94
N TRP A 2 -3.82 19.68 9.82
CA TRP A 2 -2.90 19.17 10.85
C TRP A 2 -3.48 18.12 11.82
N LEU A 3 -4.81 18.02 11.94
CA LEU A 3 -5.46 16.97 12.71
C LEU A 3 -5.09 15.56 12.22
N THR A 4 -4.97 15.33 10.92
CA THR A 4 -4.63 13.99 10.36
C THR A 4 -3.22 13.54 10.78
N PRO A 5 -2.13 14.28 10.52
CA PRO A 5 -0.81 13.89 10.99
C PRO A 5 -0.69 13.90 12.51
N GLY A 6 -1.38 14.81 13.22
CA GLY A 6 -1.45 14.76 14.68
C GLY A 6 -2.11 13.48 15.19
N PHE A 7 -3.20 13.03 14.57
CA PHE A 7 -3.84 11.78 14.90
C PHE A 7 -2.91 10.58 14.63
N ILE A 8 -2.31 10.52 13.44
CA ILE A 8 -1.47 9.39 13.00
C ILE A 8 -0.15 9.29 13.78
N TYR A 9 0.56 10.40 13.96
CA TYR A 9 1.93 10.40 14.49
C TYR A 9 2.04 10.81 15.96
N LEU A 10 0.98 11.33 16.58
CA LEU A 10 0.97 11.68 18.00
C LEU A 10 -0.07 10.86 18.76
N LEU A 11 -1.35 10.96 18.39
CA LEU A 11 -2.41 10.33 19.19
C LEU A 11 -2.33 8.80 19.16
N ILE A 12 -2.23 8.18 17.98
CA ILE A 12 -2.14 6.71 17.87
C ILE A 12 -0.93 6.17 18.66
N PRO A 13 0.31 6.66 18.48
CA PRO A 13 1.45 6.18 19.25
C PRO A 13 1.31 6.38 20.76
N VAL A 14 0.70 7.48 21.21
CA VAL A 14 0.44 7.69 22.65
C VAL A 14 -0.57 6.68 23.17
N LEU A 15 -1.65 6.44 22.44
CA LEU A 15 -2.64 5.43 22.82
C LEU A 15 -2.04 4.02 22.83
N ASP A 16 -1.24 3.67 21.83
CA ASP A 16 -0.55 2.38 21.74
C ASP A 16 0.41 2.18 22.94
N ALA A 17 1.15 3.22 23.32
CA ALA A 17 2.04 3.18 24.50
C ALA A 17 1.27 3.08 25.83
N VAL A 18 0.10 3.70 25.94
CA VAL A 18 -0.71 3.71 27.17
C VAL A 18 -1.53 2.43 27.34
N LEU A 19 -2.10 1.91 26.25
CA LEU A 19 -2.93 0.69 26.27
C LEU A 19 -2.08 -0.58 26.29
N GLY A 20 -0.85 -0.54 25.78
CA GLY A 20 0.06 -1.67 25.74
C GLY A 20 -0.27 -2.69 24.65
N THR A 21 0.50 -3.78 24.61
CA THR A 21 0.40 -4.80 23.57
C THR A 21 -0.57 -5.91 23.96
N ASP A 22 -1.57 -6.15 23.11
CA ASP A 22 -2.39 -7.36 23.19
C ASP A 22 -1.66 -8.53 22.52
N THR A 23 -1.45 -9.61 23.27
CA THR A 23 -0.81 -10.85 22.79
C THR A 23 -1.81 -11.98 22.58
N ALA A 24 -3.09 -11.74 22.81
CA ALA A 24 -4.14 -12.71 22.57
C ALA A 24 -4.30 -12.97 21.06
N ASN A 25 -4.27 -14.24 20.67
CA ASN A 25 -4.64 -14.66 19.34
C ASN A 25 -6.03 -15.33 19.39
N PRO A 26 -6.88 -15.15 18.37
CA PRO A 26 -8.12 -15.88 18.30
C PRO A 26 -7.85 -17.40 18.26
N PRO A 27 -8.66 -18.22 18.95
CA PRO A 27 -8.62 -19.67 18.81
C PRO A 27 -8.72 -20.09 17.35
N GLU A 28 -8.03 -21.18 16.98
CA GLU A 28 -7.97 -21.66 15.60
C GLU A 28 -9.36 -21.95 15.02
N GLU A 29 -10.31 -22.41 15.85
CA GLU A 29 -11.70 -22.61 15.45
C GLU A 29 -12.44 -21.33 15.01
N LEU A 30 -12.01 -20.15 15.47
CA LEU A 30 -12.63 -18.88 15.12
C LEU A 30 -12.05 -18.25 13.86
N VAL A 31 -10.86 -18.66 13.43
CA VAL A 31 -10.14 -18.03 12.30
C VAL A 31 -10.99 -18.07 11.02
N ALA A 32 -11.56 -19.23 10.69
CA ALA A 32 -12.39 -19.37 9.49
C ALA A 32 -13.66 -18.50 9.54
N ALA A 33 -14.26 -18.33 10.73
CA ALA A 33 -15.43 -17.48 10.91
C ALA A 33 -15.07 -16.00 10.78
N LEU A 34 -13.95 -15.57 11.37
CA LEU A 34 -13.43 -14.20 11.26
C LEU A 34 -13.01 -13.84 9.84
N GLU A 35 -12.39 -14.77 9.11
CA GLU A 35 -12.06 -14.58 7.69
C GLU A 35 -13.30 -14.42 6.80
N ALA A 36 -14.38 -15.11 7.15
CA ALA A 36 -15.66 -15.03 6.45
C ALA A 36 -16.49 -13.79 6.88
N ASP A 37 -16.10 -13.09 7.93
CA ASP A 37 -16.83 -11.93 8.43
C ASP A 37 -16.75 -10.77 7.45
N HIS A 38 -17.92 -10.36 6.96
CA HIS A 38 -18.06 -9.27 6.02
C HIS A 38 -17.70 -7.92 6.63
N TYR A 39 -17.77 -7.75 7.95
CA TYR A 39 -17.44 -6.51 8.63
C TYR A 39 -16.03 -6.02 8.26
N TYR A 40 -15.02 -6.87 8.44
CA TYR A 40 -13.63 -6.52 8.13
C TYR A 40 -13.42 -6.27 6.63
N ARG A 41 -14.13 -7.02 5.78
CA ARG A 41 -14.07 -6.84 4.33
C ARG A 41 -14.66 -5.48 3.90
N TRP A 42 -15.79 -5.08 4.48
CA TRP A 42 -16.40 -3.77 4.19
C TRP A 42 -15.50 -2.61 4.57
N LEU A 43 -14.74 -2.71 5.67
CA LEU A 43 -13.77 -1.68 6.04
C LEU A 43 -12.73 -1.47 4.93
N THR A 44 -12.20 -2.56 4.37
CA THR A 44 -11.22 -2.45 3.27
C THR A 44 -11.80 -1.86 1.99
N TYR A 45 -13.09 -2.11 1.72
CA TYR A 45 -13.78 -1.55 0.56
C TYR A 45 -14.14 -0.09 0.74
N LEU A 46 -14.60 0.31 1.94
CA LEU A 46 -14.94 1.70 2.26
C LEU A 46 -13.71 2.60 2.31
N TYR A 47 -12.53 2.03 2.59
CA TYR A 47 -11.28 2.77 2.56
C TYR A 47 -11.03 3.42 1.19
N LEU A 48 -11.23 2.69 0.09
CA LEU A 48 -10.93 3.17 -1.26
C LEU A 48 -11.72 4.44 -1.65
N PRO A 49 -13.06 4.52 -1.57
CA PRO A 49 -13.78 5.74 -1.89
C PRO A 49 -13.40 6.88 -0.93
N LEU A 50 -13.18 6.61 0.36
CA LEU A 50 -12.76 7.65 1.32
C LEU A 50 -11.37 8.21 0.99
N GLN A 51 -10.43 7.34 0.60
CA GLN A 51 -9.11 7.72 0.13
C GLN A 51 -9.20 8.63 -1.10
N TYR A 52 -10.00 8.25 -2.10
CA TYR A 52 -10.15 9.03 -3.34
C TYR A 52 -10.88 10.36 -3.11
N ILE A 53 -11.92 10.37 -2.25
CA ILE A 53 -12.58 11.62 -1.83
C ILE A 53 -11.55 12.53 -1.15
N SER A 54 -10.76 12.00 -0.20
CA SER A 54 -9.71 12.77 0.46
C SER A 54 -8.67 13.30 -0.52
N PHE A 55 -8.29 12.51 -1.52
CA PHE A 55 -7.33 12.91 -2.55
C PHE A 55 -7.87 14.04 -3.43
N LEU A 56 -9.07 13.88 -3.99
CA LEU A 56 -9.68 14.86 -4.90
C LEU A 56 -10.02 16.17 -4.18
N VAL A 57 -10.62 16.08 -2.98
CA VAL A 57 -10.91 17.26 -2.14
C VAL A 57 -9.61 17.93 -1.71
N GLY A 58 -8.59 17.15 -1.34
CA GLY A 58 -7.27 17.66 -0.99
C GLY A 58 -6.62 18.39 -2.17
N ALA A 59 -6.65 17.83 -3.37
CA ALA A 59 -6.12 18.46 -4.57
C ALA A 59 -6.84 19.77 -4.92
N TRP A 60 -8.17 19.77 -4.88
CA TRP A 60 -8.96 20.98 -5.10
C TRP A 60 -8.62 22.08 -4.07
N LEU A 61 -8.58 21.73 -2.77
CA LEU A 61 -8.24 22.68 -1.73
C LEU A 61 -6.79 23.13 -1.78
N PHE A 62 -5.87 22.31 -2.27
CA PHE A 62 -4.47 22.71 -2.46
C PHE A 62 -4.33 23.81 -3.52
N VAL A 63 -5.14 23.75 -4.59
CA VAL A 63 -5.10 24.73 -5.69
C VAL A 63 -5.88 25.99 -5.34
N ASP A 64 -7.15 25.83 -4.95
CA ASP A 64 -8.13 26.92 -4.86
C ASP A 64 -8.50 27.29 -3.41
N GLY A 65 -8.52 26.30 -2.51
CA GLY A 65 -9.00 26.51 -1.13
C GLY A 65 -7.94 26.94 -0.11
N ALA A 66 -6.65 26.85 -0.43
CA ALA A 66 -5.56 27.09 0.52
C ALA A 66 -4.92 28.46 0.29
N GLY A 67 -5.25 29.41 1.15
CA GLY A 67 -4.71 30.78 1.10
C GLY A 67 -3.25 30.94 1.56
N SER A 68 -2.65 29.92 2.18
CA SER A 68 -1.25 29.97 2.65
C SER A 68 -0.47 28.69 2.37
N TRP A 69 0.85 28.82 2.23
CA TRP A 69 1.74 27.68 1.98
C TRP A 69 1.76 26.66 3.12
N VAL A 70 1.57 27.12 4.36
CA VAL A 70 1.43 26.24 5.54
C VAL A 70 0.20 25.35 5.40
N THR A 71 -0.92 25.90 4.92
CA THR A 71 -2.15 25.12 4.70
C THR A 71 -1.96 24.09 3.58
N LYS A 72 -1.29 24.49 2.49
CA LYS A 72 -0.94 23.58 1.38
C LYS A 72 -0.06 22.43 1.84
N LEU A 73 0.97 22.70 2.65
CA LEU A 73 1.81 21.66 3.24
C LEU A 73 0.99 20.72 4.15
N ALA A 74 0.12 21.28 5.00
CA ALA A 74 -0.74 20.48 5.87
C ALA A 74 -1.66 19.54 5.08
N ILE A 75 -2.24 20.02 3.97
CA ILE A 75 -3.05 19.22 3.05
C ILE A 75 -2.20 18.10 2.45
N ALA A 76 -1.04 18.44 1.87
CA ALA A 76 -0.15 17.47 1.23
C ALA A 76 0.29 16.36 2.19
N VAL A 77 0.69 16.70 3.41
CA VAL A 77 1.08 15.72 4.44
C VAL A 77 -0.12 14.85 4.86
N SER A 78 -1.31 15.44 5.01
CA SER A 78 -2.51 14.68 5.40
C SER A 78 -2.92 13.68 4.32
N VAL A 79 -3.02 14.14 3.07
CA VAL A 79 -3.39 13.31 1.91
C VAL A 79 -2.32 12.26 1.62
N GLY A 80 -1.03 12.61 1.75
CA GLY A 80 0.08 11.67 1.65
C GLY A 80 0.05 10.60 2.73
N GLY A 81 -0.27 10.97 3.98
CA GLY A 81 -0.45 10.03 5.09
C GLY A 81 -1.59 9.05 4.85
N VAL A 82 -2.75 9.52 4.35
CA VAL A 82 -3.86 8.66 3.92
C VAL A 82 -3.42 7.75 2.77
N GLY A 83 -2.67 8.24 1.79
CA GLY A 83 -2.10 7.39 0.74
C GLY A 83 -1.18 6.29 1.30
N GLY A 84 -0.33 6.64 2.27
CA GLY A 84 0.57 5.70 2.94
C GLY A 84 -0.17 4.60 3.71
N ILE A 85 -1.18 4.95 4.49
CA ILE A 85 -2.07 3.97 5.16
C ILE A 85 -2.75 3.06 4.13
N GLY A 86 -3.06 3.59 2.95
CA GLY A 86 -3.64 2.82 1.85
C GLY A 86 -2.78 1.63 1.41
N ILE A 87 -1.45 1.68 1.59
CA ILE A 87 -0.58 0.54 1.25
C ILE A 87 -0.95 -0.70 2.08
N ALA A 88 -1.31 -0.53 3.36
CA ALA A 88 -1.78 -1.64 4.20
C ALA A 88 -3.13 -2.19 3.69
N ASN A 89 -4.05 -1.31 3.29
CA ASN A 89 -5.30 -1.76 2.68
C ASN A 89 -5.08 -2.49 1.35
N ALA A 90 -4.14 -2.03 0.53
CA ALA A 90 -3.76 -2.68 -0.71
C ALA A 90 -3.09 -4.04 -0.47
N HIS A 91 -2.33 -4.18 0.61
CA HIS A 91 -1.77 -5.45 1.06
C HIS A 91 -2.90 -6.46 1.33
N GLU A 92 -3.89 -6.10 2.14
CA GLU A 92 -5.02 -6.97 2.46
C GLU A 92 -5.83 -7.37 1.21
N LEU A 93 -6.19 -6.40 0.39
CA LEU A 93 -6.94 -6.63 -0.86
C LEU A 93 -6.13 -7.46 -1.87
N GLY A 94 -4.81 -7.28 -1.90
CA GLY A 94 -3.89 -7.98 -2.79
C GLY A 94 -3.81 -9.48 -2.51
N HIS A 95 -4.00 -9.91 -1.26
CA HIS A 95 -3.96 -11.32 -0.85
C HIS A 95 -5.27 -12.05 -1.03
N LYS A 96 -6.38 -11.34 -1.27
CA LYS A 96 -7.67 -11.99 -1.46
C LYS A 96 -7.69 -12.84 -2.73
N LYS A 97 -8.47 -13.93 -2.69
CA LYS A 97 -8.61 -14.87 -3.82
C LYS A 97 -9.36 -14.24 -5.00
N GLU A 98 -10.31 -13.34 -4.72
CA GLU A 98 -11.18 -12.76 -5.73
C GLU A 98 -10.45 -11.75 -6.63
N LYS A 99 -10.72 -11.85 -7.93
CA LYS A 99 -10.08 -10.98 -8.93
C LYS A 99 -10.45 -9.50 -8.77
N VAL A 100 -11.64 -9.21 -8.24
CA VAL A 100 -12.11 -7.83 -8.02
C VAL A 100 -11.27 -7.17 -6.93
N GLU A 101 -11.11 -7.83 -5.79
CA GLU A 101 -10.34 -7.32 -4.65
C GLU A 101 -8.87 -7.06 -5.03
N ARG A 102 -8.27 -8.01 -5.76
CA ARG A 102 -6.92 -7.86 -6.32
C ARG A 102 -6.77 -6.74 -7.35
N ARG A 103 -7.87 -6.31 -7.99
CA ARG A 103 -7.86 -5.11 -8.83
C ARG A 103 -7.98 -3.86 -7.98
N LEU A 104 -8.84 -3.87 -6.96
CA LEU A 104 -8.98 -2.75 -6.03
C LEU A 104 -7.66 -2.40 -5.35
N SER A 105 -6.82 -3.39 -5.01
CA SER A 105 -5.48 -3.12 -4.47
C SER A 105 -4.64 -2.23 -5.39
N LYS A 106 -4.76 -2.39 -6.72
CA LYS A 106 -4.03 -1.55 -7.69
C LYS A 106 -4.57 -0.12 -7.73
N PHE A 107 -5.88 0.07 -7.58
CA PHE A 107 -6.48 1.40 -7.45
C PHE A 107 -6.04 2.09 -6.16
N VAL A 108 -6.02 1.37 -5.03
CA VAL A 108 -5.51 1.91 -3.76
C VAL A 108 -4.05 2.38 -3.90
N LEU A 109 -3.19 1.59 -4.56
CA LEU A 109 -1.78 1.92 -4.82
C LEU A 109 -1.58 3.02 -5.88
N ALA A 110 -2.61 3.38 -6.65
CA ALA A 110 -2.47 4.30 -7.75
C ALA A 110 -2.05 5.70 -7.27
N GLN A 111 -2.66 6.17 -6.19
CA GLN A 111 -2.40 7.50 -5.60
C GLN A 111 -0.93 7.68 -5.16
N THR A 112 -0.29 6.62 -4.66
CA THR A 112 1.10 6.66 -4.18
C THR A 112 2.11 6.29 -5.27
N ALA A 113 1.65 6.03 -6.51
CA ALA A 113 2.45 5.50 -7.62
C ALA A 113 3.21 4.20 -7.29
N TYR A 114 2.77 3.45 -6.28
CA TYR A 114 3.48 2.29 -5.74
C TYR A 114 2.92 0.96 -6.29
N GLY A 115 2.37 0.97 -7.51
CA GLY A 115 1.68 -0.17 -8.12
C GLY A 115 2.52 -1.44 -8.30
N HIS A 116 3.85 -1.33 -8.35
CA HIS A 116 4.75 -2.49 -8.42
C HIS A 116 4.71 -3.36 -7.14
N PHE A 117 4.31 -2.80 -6.01
CA PHE A 117 4.09 -3.52 -4.75
C PHE A 117 3.12 -4.69 -4.91
N TYR A 118 2.08 -4.55 -5.73
CA TYR A 118 1.11 -5.63 -5.97
C TYR A 118 1.77 -6.92 -6.49
N VAL A 119 2.81 -6.78 -7.33
CA VAL A 119 3.57 -7.93 -7.83
C VAL A 119 4.64 -8.35 -6.84
N GLU A 120 5.44 -7.38 -6.36
CA GLU A 120 6.59 -7.71 -5.52
C GLU A 120 6.18 -8.32 -4.20
N HIS A 121 5.17 -7.77 -3.53
CA HIS A 121 4.73 -8.29 -2.25
C HIS A 121 4.25 -9.72 -2.40
N ASN A 122 3.27 -9.94 -3.29
CA ASN A 122 2.54 -11.20 -3.40
C ASN A 122 3.35 -12.34 -4.01
N ARG A 123 4.32 -12.05 -4.89
CA ARG A 123 5.10 -13.08 -5.60
C ARG A 123 6.58 -13.06 -5.25
N GLY A 124 7.05 -12.00 -4.61
CA GLY A 124 8.44 -11.77 -4.26
C GLY A 124 8.68 -11.90 -2.77
N HIS A 125 8.28 -10.87 -2.02
CA HIS A 125 8.55 -10.72 -0.59
C HIS A 125 8.14 -11.96 0.21
N HIS A 126 6.89 -12.42 0.12
CA HIS A 126 6.45 -13.61 0.88
C HIS A 126 7.29 -14.86 0.62
N ASN A 127 7.83 -15.01 -0.59
CA ASN A 127 8.65 -16.17 -0.96
C ASN A 127 10.13 -16.04 -0.52
N ARG A 128 10.59 -14.82 -0.23
CA ARG A 128 12.00 -14.49 0.02
C ARG A 128 12.21 -13.71 1.32
N VAL A 129 11.18 -13.56 2.14
CA VAL A 129 11.24 -12.78 3.37
C VAL A 129 12.37 -13.29 4.26
N ALA A 130 13.11 -12.35 4.84
CA ALA A 130 14.32 -12.59 5.62
C ALA A 130 15.50 -13.24 4.85
N THR A 131 15.51 -13.18 3.51
CA THR A 131 16.67 -13.61 2.70
C THR A 131 17.37 -12.42 2.01
N PRO A 132 18.64 -12.56 1.59
CA PRO A 132 19.37 -11.49 0.88
C PRO A 132 18.73 -11.03 -0.43
N GLU A 133 17.92 -11.88 -1.05
CA GLU A 133 17.22 -11.63 -2.31
C GLU A 133 15.93 -10.82 -2.14
N ASP A 134 15.43 -10.61 -0.91
CA ASP A 134 14.28 -9.76 -0.65
C ASP A 134 14.69 -8.29 -0.44
N PRO A 135 14.30 -7.37 -1.34
CA PRO A 135 14.56 -5.95 -1.17
C PRO A 135 13.91 -5.35 0.08
N ALA A 136 12.80 -5.92 0.57
CA ALA A 136 12.05 -5.42 1.71
C ALA A 136 12.57 -5.89 3.07
N SER A 137 13.48 -6.87 3.10
CA SER A 137 14.11 -7.33 4.33
C SER A 137 15.29 -6.44 4.70
N SER A 138 15.26 -5.86 5.91
CA SER A 138 16.37 -5.05 6.43
C SER A 138 17.58 -5.91 6.76
N ARG A 139 18.79 -5.44 6.40
CA ARG A 139 20.02 -6.15 6.74
C ARG A 139 20.48 -5.78 8.15
N MET A 140 21.18 -6.70 8.81
CA MET A 140 21.77 -6.41 10.13
C MET A 140 22.72 -5.21 10.03
N GLY A 141 22.52 -4.21 10.90
CA GLY A 141 23.31 -2.97 10.93
C GLY A 141 23.00 -1.97 9.82
N GLU A 142 21.97 -2.21 8.98
CA GLU A 142 21.57 -1.26 7.94
C GLU A 142 20.82 -0.07 8.53
N SER A 143 21.26 1.14 8.19
CA SER A 143 20.54 2.36 8.57
C SER A 143 19.28 2.53 7.74
N PHE A 144 18.28 3.22 8.29
CA PHE A 144 17.05 3.56 7.55
C PHE A 144 17.36 4.21 6.19
N TRP A 145 18.33 5.13 6.15
CA TRP A 145 18.68 5.87 4.93
C TRP A 145 19.38 5.02 3.88
N ALA A 146 20.06 3.94 4.27
CA ALA A 146 20.59 2.95 3.34
C ALA A 146 19.49 1.98 2.86
N PHE A 147 18.59 1.59 3.78
CA PHE A 147 17.46 0.70 3.52
C PHE A 147 16.47 1.29 2.52
N LEU A 148 16.04 2.54 2.73
CA LEU A 148 14.94 3.16 1.99
C LEU A 148 15.13 3.14 0.46
N PRO A 149 16.22 3.66 -0.13
CA PRO A 149 16.41 3.59 -1.57
C PRO A 149 16.58 2.14 -2.05
N ARG A 150 17.27 1.29 -1.28
CA ARG A 150 17.48 -0.12 -1.65
C ARG A 150 16.16 -0.86 -1.76
N THR A 151 15.27 -0.71 -0.78
CA THR A 151 13.99 -1.40 -0.78
C THR A 151 13.09 -0.90 -1.91
N VAL A 152 13.03 0.42 -2.14
CA VAL A 152 12.16 1.00 -3.18
C VAL A 152 12.61 0.57 -4.58
N PHE A 153 13.89 0.80 -4.93
CA PHE A 153 14.39 0.45 -6.27
C PHE A 153 14.55 -1.05 -6.46
N GLY A 154 14.92 -1.77 -5.40
CA GLY A 154 15.01 -3.23 -5.44
C GLY A 154 13.65 -3.88 -5.65
N SER A 155 12.61 -3.42 -4.94
CA SER A 155 11.23 -3.93 -5.09
C SER A 155 10.68 -3.66 -6.50
N LEU A 156 10.98 -2.48 -7.04
CA LEU A 156 10.64 -2.13 -8.42
C LEU A 156 11.26 -3.09 -9.44
N ARG A 157 12.58 -3.32 -9.32
CA ARG A 157 13.32 -4.22 -10.21
C ARG A 157 12.80 -5.65 -10.09
N SER A 158 12.64 -6.13 -8.87
CA SER A 158 12.18 -7.48 -8.58
C SER A 158 10.76 -7.73 -9.10
N ALA A 159 9.83 -6.79 -8.91
CA ALA A 159 8.49 -6.84 -9.50
C ALA A 159 8.54 -7.01 -11.02
N TRP A 160 9.39 -6.22 -11.68
CA TRP A 160 9.55 -6.26 -13.14
C TRP A 160 10.11 -7.61 -13.61
N GLU A 161 11.15 -8.12 -12.94
CA GLU A 161 11.76 -9.41 -13.26
C GLU A 161 10.79 -10.57 -13.07
N LEU A 162 10.04 -10.60 -11.97
CA LEU A 162 9.00 -11.60 -11.71
C LEU A 162 7.91 -11.59 -12.77
N GLU A 163 7.46 -10.40 -13.15
CA GLU A 163 6.39 -10.26 -14.12
C GLU A 163 6.84 -10.59 -15.55
N ALA A 164 8.05 -10.18 -15.91
CA ALA A 164 8.67 -10.56 -17.17
C ALA A 164 8.86 -12.08 -17.27
N LYS A 165 9.29 -12.74 -16.17
CA LYS A 165 9.42 -14.20 -16.10
C LYS A 165 8.06 -14.88 -16.30
N ARG A 166 7.01 -14.41 -15.59
CA ARG A 166 5.64 -14.94 -15.71
C ARG A 166 5.14 -14.85 -17.15
N LEU A 167 5.26 -13.69 -17.79
CA LEU A 167 4.76 -13.46 -19.14
C LEU A 167 5.52 -14.29 -20.20
N ARG A 168 6.85 -14.34 -20.11
CA ARG A 168 7.68 -15.16 -21.02
C ARG A 168 7.34 -16.65 -20.90
N ALA A 169 7.11 -17.15 -19.69
CA ALA A 169 6.68 -18.54 -19.47
C ALA A 169 5.32 -18.86 -20.12
N HIS A 170 4.46 -17.85 -20.34
CA HIS A 170 3.19 -17.98 -21.04
C HIS A 170 3.26 -17.59 -22.53
N GLY A 171 4.46 -17.41 -23.10
CA GLY A 171 4.63 -16.98 -24.49
C GLY A 171 4.11 -15.56 -24.78
N GLN A 172 3.99 -14.71 -23.77
CA GLN A 172 3.43 -13.35 -23.89
C GLN A 172 4.53 -12.28 -23.92
N ARG A 173 4.21 -11.15 -24.56
CA ARG A 173 5.09 -9.97 -24.56
C ARG A 173 5.13 -9.32 -23.18
N VAL A 174 6.34 -9.01 -22.69
CA VAL A 174 6.56 -8.34 -21.40
C VAL A 174 5.92 -6.94 -21.39
N PHE A 175 6.05 -6.21 -22.49
CA PHE A 175 5.36 -4.94 -22.68
C PHE A 175 3.97 -5.19 -23.26
N SER A 176 2.99 -5.35 -22.38
CA SER A 176 1.58 -5.55 -22.74
C SER A 176 0.67 -5.17 -21.58
N TRP A 177 -0.62 -5.00 -21.84
CA TRP A 177 -1.66 -4.80 -20.82
C TRP A 177 -1.81 -5.98 -19.85
N ARG A 178 -1.21 -7.14 -20.18
CA ARG A 178 -1.18 -8.32 -19.30
C ARG A 178 -0.10 -8.21 -18.22
N ASN A 179 0.80 -7.24 -18.31
CA ASN A 179 1.80 -6.95 -17.30
C ASN A 179 1.15 -6.18 -16.14
N ASP A 180 1.08 -6.80 -14.98
CA ASP A 180 0.47 -6.25 -13.77
C ASP A 180 1.17 -4.97 -13.28
N VAL A 181 2.48 -4.83 -13.50
CA VAL A 181 3.23 -3.60 -13.15
C VAL A 181 2.79 -2.45 -14.06
N LEU A 182 2.83 -2.66 -15.38
CA LEU A 182 2.41 -1.64 -16.36
C LEU A 182 0.93 -1.28 -16.20
N ASN A 183 0.07 -2.28 -15.99
CA ASN A 183 -1.34 -2.07 -15.75
C ASN A 183 -1.59 -1.24 -14.48
N SER A 184 -0.84 -1.48 -13.40
CA SER A 184 -1.00 -0.71 -12.16
C SER A 184 -0.55 0.75 -12.34
N TRP A 185 0.57 1.00 -13.05
CA TRP A 185 1.01 2.37 -13.33
C TRP A 185 0.14 3.11 -14.33
N ALA A 186 -0.48 2.40 -15.28
CA ALA A 186 -1.47 3.01 -16.15
C ALA A 186 -2.64 3.60 -15.35
N ILE A 187 -3.05 2.95 -14.24
CA ILE A 187 -4.06 3.50 -13.34
C ILE A 187 -3.56 4.77 -12.66
N THR A 188 -2.31 4.80 -12.18
CA THR A 188 -1.68 6.02 -11.64
C THR A 188 -1.64 7.17 -12.64
N VAL A 189 -1.35 6.91 -13.92
CA VAL A 189 -1.27 7.95 -14.96
C VAL A 189 -2.64 8.55 -15.29
N VAL A 190 -3.71 7.75 -15.15
CA VAL A 190 -5.09 8.20 -15.41
C VAL A 190 -5.66 8.99 -14.23
N LEU A 191 -5.19 8.70 -13.00
CA LEU A 191 -5.59 9.38 -11.76
C LEU A 191 -5.03 10.80 -11.68
#